data_AF-A0A2T3NDY6-F1
#
_entry.id   AF-A0A2T3NDY6-F1
#
_cell.length_a   1.000
_cell.length_b   1.000
_cell.length_c   1.000
_cell.angle_alpha   90.00
_cell.angle_beta   90.00
_cell.angle_gamma   90.00
#
_symmetry.space_group_name_H-M   'P 1'
#
loop_
_entity.id
_entity.type
_entity.pdbx_description
1 polymer ?
#
loop_
_entity_poly.entity_id
_entity_poly.type
_entity_poly.pdbx_seq_one_letter_code
_entity_poly.pdbx_strand_id
1 'polypeptide(L)'
;MASWVIRCLAGCVILMLAGCAGYHENELAKQQEWEQLGEYHGGQGYREWSNNDLNKHGALSETDYEKYRAGYLQGRFEYCSGRNNVNTVLNPAYPDECNDNRSSYGLVERGY
;
A
#
# COMPACT_ATOMS: atom_id res chain seq x y z
N MET A 1 -15.05 18.76 -37.55
CA MET A 1 -13.80 19.13 -36.84
C MET A 1 -13.99 19.21 -35.31
N ALA A 2 -15.03 19.85 -34.78
CA ALA A 2 -15.28 19.94 -33.33
C ALA A 2 -15.44 18.59 -32.59
N SER A 3 -16.04 17.57 -33.23
CA SER A 3 -16.27 16.25 -32.61
C SER A 3 -14.98 15.45 -32.34
N TRP A 4 -13.91 15.69 -33.10
CA TRP A 4 -12.61 15.03 -32.88
C TRP A 4 -11.83 15.66 -31.72
N VAL A 5 -11.91 16.98 -31.56
CA VAL A 5 -11.27 17.72 -30.47
C VAL A 5 -11.87 17.34 -29.12
N ILE A 6 -13.20 17.20 -29.04
CA ILE A 6 -13.91 16.78 -27.82
C ILE A 6 -13.57 15.33 -27.45
N ARG A 7 -13.41 14.43 -28.44
CA ARG A 7 -13.00 13.04 -28.20
C ARG A 7 -11.55 12.93 -27.70
N CYS A 8 -10.64 13.77 -28.20
CA CYS A 8 -9.27 13.85 -27.69
C CYS A 8 -9.20 14.42 -26.27
N LEU A 9 -9.95 15.48 -25.99
CA LEU A 9 -10.03 16.08 -24.64
C LEU A 9 -10.60 15.11 -23.61
N ALA A 10 -11.65 14.37 -23.96
CA ALA A 10 -12.21 13.33 -23.09
C ALA A 10 -11.21 12.19 -22.82
N GLY A 11 -10.42 11.80 -23.83
CA GLY A 11 -9.37 10.78 -23.66
C GLY A 11 -8.23 11.21 -22.73
N CYS A 12 -7.79 12.47 -22.82
CA CYS A 12 -6.74 13.01 -21.94
C CYS A 12 -7.18 13.08 -20.47
N VAL A 13 -8.44 13.41 -20.19
CA VAL A 13 -8.97 13.48 -18.81
C VAL A 13 -9.00 12.09 -18.16
N ILE A 14 -9.32 11.04 -18.91
CA ILE A 14 -9.36 9.66 -18.39
C ILE A 14 -7.95 9.15 -18.04
N LEU A 15 -6.93 9.54 -18.82
CA LEU A 15 -5.53 9.17 -18.54
C LEU A 15 -4.96 9.86 -17.29
N MET A 16 -5.42 11.07 -16.97
CA MET A 16 -4.92 11.81 -15.79
C MET A 16 -5.42 11.23 -14.46
N LEU A 17 -6.57 10.54 -14.44
CA LEU A 17 -7.16 10.02 -13.20
C LEU A 17 -6.55 8.69 -12.74
N ALA A 18 -5.83 7.96 -13.60
CA ALA A 18 -5.25 6.66 -13.27
C ALA A 18 -3.94 6.75 -12.46
N GLY A 19 -3.35 7.94 -12.28
CA GLY A 19 -2.03 8.11 -11.69
C GLY A 19 -1.97 8.34 -10.16
N CYS A 20 -3.11 8.55 -9.49
CA CYS A 20 -3.08 9.10 -8.13
C CYS A 20 -2.60 8.11 -7.04
N ALA A 21 -2.83 6.80 -7.18
CA ALA A 21 -2.48 5.84 -6.13
C ALA A 21 -0.96 5.66 -5.96
N GLY A 22 -0.18 5.70 -7.05
CA GLY A 22 1.27 5.56 -7.01
C GLY A 22 2.02 6.82 -6.57
N TYR A 23 1.35 7.98 -6.53
CA TYR A 23 1.99 9.23 -6.13
C TYR A 23 2.27 9.27 -4.62
N HIS A 24 1.32 8.83 -3.80
CA HIS A 24 1.43 8.90 -2.34
C HIS A 24 2.53 8.00 -1.78
N GLU A 25 2.57 6.74 -2.22
CA GLU A 25 3.63 5.77 -1.88
C GLU A 25 5.02 6.30 -2.22
N ASN A 26 5.17 6.87 -3.42
CA ASN A 26 6.44 7.42 -3.90
C ASN A 26 6.87 8.67 -3.12
N GLU A 27 5.91 9.49 -2.70
CA GLU A 27 6.20 10.66 -1.86
C GLU A 27 6.70 10.24 -0.48
N LEU A 28 6.03 9.29 0.18
CA LEU A 28 6.46 8.75 1.47
C LEU A 28 7.86 8.12 1.39
N ALA A 29 8.12 7.32 0.34
CA ALA A 29 9.43 6.73 0.11
C ALA A 29 10.53 7.79 -0.10
N LYS A 30 10.25 8.85 -0.87
CA LYS A 30 11.20 9.96 -1.09
C LYS A 30 11.49 10.74 0.19
N GLN A 31 10.49 10.91 1.05
CA GLN A 31 10.64 11.60 2.34
C GLN A 31 11.23 10.69 3.42
N GLN A 32 11.51 9.41 3.12
CA GLN A 32 12.00 8.40 4.07
C GLN A 32 11.04 8.17 5.24
N GLU A 33 9.74 8.37 4.99
CA GLU A 33 8.63 8.14 5.91
C GLU A 33 8.27 6.66 5.93
N TRP A 34 9.24 5.82 6.32
CA TRP A 34 9.15 4.36 6.20
C TRP A 34 8.01 3.78 7.02
N GLU A 35 7.78 4.31 8.23
CA GLU A 35 6.69 3.87 9.12
C GLU A 35 5.32 4.17 8.51
N GLN A 36 5.09 5.40 8.03
CA GLN A 36 3.83 5.76 7.36
C GLN A 36 3.63 4.97 6.05
N LEU A 37 4.71 4.71 5.30
CA LEU A 37 4.67 3.87 4.11
C LEU A 37 4.25 2.43 4.45
N GLY A 38 4.80 1.90 5.54
CA GLY A 38 4.41 0.61 6.10
C GLY A 38 2.93 0.58 6.43
N GLU A 39 2.48 1.52 7.26
CA GLU A 39 1.08 1.65 7.69
C GLU A 39 0.13 1.73 6.49
N TYR A 40 0.48 2.54 5.48
CA TYR A 40 -0.26 2.62 4.23
C TYR A 40 -0.34 1.26 3.52
N HIS A 41 0.78 0.55 3.33
CA HIS A 41 0.78 -0.77 2.68
C HIS A 41 -0.07 -1.79 3.45
N GLY A 42 0.09 -1.85 4.78
CA GLY A 42 -0.67 -2.75 5.63
C GLY A 42 -2.17 -2.44 5.58
N GLY A 43 -2.53 -1.16 5.69
CA GLY A 43 -3.91 -0.66 5.69
C GLY A 43 -4.63 -0.85 4.36
N GLN A 44 -3.92 -0.72 3.24
CA GLN A 44 -4.46 -1.00 1.90
C GLN A 44 -4.52 -2.50 1.57
N GLY A 45 -4.02 -3.36 2.45
CA GLY A 45 -3.96 -4.80 2.23
C GLY A 45 -2.81 -5.25 1.32
N TYR A 46 -1.89 -4.37 0.95
CA TYR A 46 -0.73 -4.69 0.10
C TYR A 46 0.22 -5.66 0.80
N ARG A 47 1.05 -6.35 0.01
CA ARG A 47 2.08 -7.23 0.56
C ARG A 47 3.21 -6.41 1.17
N GLU A 48 3.75 -6.88 2.30
CA GLU A 48 4.97 -6.34 2.90
C GLU A 48 6.11 -6.32 1.87
N TRP A 49 6.78 -5.18 1.75
CA TRP A 49 7.99 -5.08 0.96
C TRP A 49 9.14 -5.77 1.67
N SER A 50 9.93 -6.50 0.89
CA SER A 50 11.17 -7.06 1.42
C SER A 50 12.20 -5.96 1.64
N ASN A 51 13.23 -6.24 2.45
CA ASN A 51 14.37 -5.35 2.61
C ASN A 51 15.00 -4.97 1.24
N ASN A 52 15.09 -5.93 0.31
CA ASN A 52 15.55 -5.64 -1.06
C ASN A 52 14.64 -4.66 -1.81
N ASP A 53 13.32 -4.74 -1.63
CA ASP A 53 12.40 -3.82 -2.27
C ASP A 53 12.55 -2.40 -1.70
N LEU A 54 12.56 -2.25 -0.38
CA LEU A 54 12.83 -0.95 0.27
C LEU A 54 14.18 -0.35 -0.13
N ASN A 55 15.22 -1.18 -0.30
CA ASN A 55 16.53 -0.72 -0.74
C ASN A 55 16.50 -0.11 -2.15
N LYS A 56 15.65 -0.62 -3.05
CA LYS A 56 15.44 0.00 -4.38
C LYS A 56 14.81 1.39 -4.29
N HIS A 57 14.14 1.68 -3.18
CA HIS A 57 13.47 2.95 -2.90
C HIS A 57 14.27 3.88 -1.98
N GLY A 58 15.47 3.48 -1.54
CA GLY A 58 16.40 4.32 -0.78
C GLY A 58 16.42 4.09 0.72
N ALA A 59 15.81 3.02 1.23
CA ALA A 59 16.12 2.53 2.57
C ALA A 59 17.56 1.99 2.57
N LEU A 60 18.36 2.34 3.58
CA LEU A 60 19.79 1.99 3.61
C LEU A 60 20.19 1.27 4.89
N SER A 61 19.29 1.20 5.87
CA SER A 61 19.58 0.62 7.18
C SER A 61 18.53 -0.41 7.61
N GLU A 62 18.94 -1.31 8.50
CA GLU A 62 18.02 -2.24 9.16
C GLU A 62 16.96 -1.50 9.98
N THR A 63 17.32 -0.34 10.56
CA THR A 63 16.38 0.53 11.26
C THR A 63 15.26 1.03 10.34
N ASP A 64 15.55 1.34 9.08
CA ASP A 64 14.52 1.77 8.11
C ASP A 64 13.55 0.62 7.81
N TYR A 65 14.09 -0.59 7.64
CA TYR A 65 13.26 -1.79 7.46
C TYR A 65 12.37 -2.05 8.68
N GLU A 66 12.91 -1.95 9.91
CA GLU A 66 12.13 -2.19 11.12
C GLU A 66 11.05 -1.12 11.35
N LYS A 67 11.31 0.15 11.02
CA LYS A 67 10.28 1.21 11.02
C LYS A 67 9.17 0.91 10.04
N TYR A 68 9.53 0.55 8.81
CA TYR A 68 8.58 0.14 7.80
C TYR A 68 7.73 -1.05 8.26
N ARG A 69 8.39 -2.07 8.81
CA ARG A 69 7.73 -3.28 9.28
C ARG A 69 6.78 -3.01 10.43
N ALA A 70 7.17 -2.17 11.39
CA ALA A 70 6.31 -1.78 12.51
C ALA A 70 5.02 -1.11 12.00
N GLY A 71 5.13 -0.10 11.13
CA GLY A 71 3.97 0.54 10.52
C GLY A 71 3.13 -0.44 9.71
N TYR A 72 3.75 -1.32 8.93
CA TYR A 72 3.05 -2.35 8.15
C TYR A 72 2.19 -3.28 9.01
N LEU A 73 2.72 -3.73 10.15
CA LEU A 73 1.97 -4.58 11.06
C LEU A 73 0.79 -3.84 11.69
N GLN A 74 0.96 -2.55 12.06
CA GLN A 74 -0.13 -1.70 12.55
C GLN A 74 -1.23 -1.53 11.49
N GLY A 75 -0.88 -1.07 10.28
CA GLY A 75 -1.84 -0.90 9.20
C GLY A 75 -2.55 -2.21 8.85
N ARG A 76 -1.82 -3.34 8.87
CA ARG A 76 -2.40 -4.67 8.63
C ARG A 76 -3.39 -5.07 9.72
N PHE A 77 -3.13 -4.74 10.97
CA PHE A 77 -4.08 -4.94 12.06
C PHE A 77 -5.38 -4.14 11.84
N GLU A 78 -5.27 -2.88 11.42
CA GLU A 78 -6.44 -2.06 11.09
C GLU A 78 -7.25 -2.61 9.91
N TYR A 79 -6.56 -3.07 8.87
CA TYR A 79 -7.16 -3.74 7.72
C TYR A 79 -7.92 -5.00 8.15
N CYS A 80 -7.27 -5.91 8.90
CA CYS A 80 -7.89 -7.17 9.32
C CYS A 80 -8.99 -7.00 10.39
N SER A 81 -8.93 -5.95 11.21
CA SER A 81 -9.99 -5.65 12.19
C SER A 81 -11.23 -5.00 11.55
N GLY A 82 -11.19 -4.71 10.25
CA GLY A 82 -12.29 -4.07 9.53
C GLY A 82 -12.50 -2.61 9.93
N ARG A 83 -11.51 -1.97 10.56
CA ARG A 83 -11.55 -0.55 10.92
C ARG A 83 -11.49 0.36 9.68
N ASN A 84 -10.79 -0.10 8.65
CA ASN A 84 -10.66 0.59 7.38
C ASN A 84 -11.43 -0.13 6.27
N ASN A 85 -12.25 0.61 5.52
CA ASN A 85 -12.86 0.13 4.28
C ASN A 85 -11.90 0.44 3.12
N VAL A 86 -11.29 -0.59 2.54
CA VAL A 86 -10.37 -0.43 1.41
C VAL A 86 -10.92 -1.09 0.16
N ASN A 87 -10.77 -0.40 -0.97
CA ASN A 87 -11.25 -0.84 -2.29
C ASN A 87 -10.15 -1.51 -3.12
N THR A 88 -9.09 -2.00 -2.47
CA THR A 88 -8.00 -2.69 -3.14
C THR A 88 -8.54 -3.96 -3.81
N VAL A 89 -8.29 -4.11 -5.11
CA VAL A 89 -8.64 -5.33 -5.83
C VAL A 89 -7.75 -6.46 -5.34
N LEU A 90 -8.33 -7.41 -4.61
CA LEU A 90 -7.64 -8.61 -4.16
C LEU A 90 -7.24 -9.44 -5.38
N ASN A 91 -5.94 -9.67 -5.51
CA ASN A 91 -5.43 -10.59 -6.50
C ASN A 91 -5.69 -12.03 -6.00
N PRO A 92 -6.46 -12.87 -6.71
CA PRO A 92 -6.80 -14.21 -6.25
C PRO A 92 -5.58 -15.16 -6.13
N ALA A 93 -4.42 -14.80 -6.71
CA ALA A 93 -3.16 -15.51 -6.47
C ALA A 93 -2.56 -15.26 -5.07
N TYR A 94 -3.09 -14.27 -4.33
CA TYR A 94 -2.69 -13.91 -2.98
C TYR A 94 -3.93 -13.91 -2.08
N PRO A 95 -4.18 -15.00 -1.33
CA PRO A 95 -5.31 -15.09 -0.41
C PRO A 95 -5.28 -13.95 0.60
N ASP A 96 -6.46 -13.46 0.96
CA ASP A 96 -6.57 -12.48 2.04
C ASP A 96 -6.28 -13.15 3.38
N GLU A 97 -5.11 -12.84 3.95
CA GLU A 97 -4.61 -13.41 5.21
C GLU A 97 -5.46 -13.02 6.44
N CYS A 98 -6.40 -12.09 6.31
CA CYS A 98 -7.30 -11.69 7.39
C CYS A 98 -8.46 -12.67 7.60
N ASN A 99 -8.82 -13.47 6.60
CA ASN A 99 -9.93 -14.44 6.67
C ASN A 99 -9.48 -15.86 7.05
N ASP A 100 -8.19 -16.14 7.03
CA ASP A 100 -7.66 -17.43 7.47
C ASP A 100 -7.29 -17.37 8.96
N ASN A 101 -7.77 -18.34 9.74
CA ASN A 101 -7.40 -18.59 11.15
C ASN A 101 -5.89 -18.89 11.36
N ARG A 102 -5.06 -18.63 10.34
CA ARG A 102 -3.62 -18.80 10.29
C ARG A 102 -2.94 -17.48 9.92
N SER A 103 -3.46 -16.33 10.36
CA SER A 103 -2.75 -15.05 10.24
C SER A 103 -1.31 -15.24 10.73
N SER A 104 -0.36 -15.26 9.79
CA SER A 104 1.06 -15.54 10.04
C SER A 104 1.69 -14.54 11.03
N TYR A 105 0.99 -13.43 11.23
CA TYR A 105 1.46 -12.30 12.00
C TYR A 105 0.95 -12.28 13.45
N GLY A 106 -0.04 -13.09 13.84
CA GLY A 106 -0.58 -13.13 15.21
C GLY A 106 -1.02 -11.75 15.74
N LEU A 107 -1.47 -10.86 14.83
CA LEU A 107 -1.63 -9.42 15.10
C LEU A 107 -2.70 -9.15 16.15
N VAL A 108 -3.81 -9.88 16.10
CA VAL A 108 -4.94 -9.73 17.03
C VAL A 108 -4.55 -10.14 18.45
N GLU A 109 -3.63 -11.09 18.61
CA GLU A 109 -3.18 -11.58 19.93
C GLU A 109 -2.12 -10.67 20.56
N ARG A 110 -1.36 -9.91 19.76
CA ARG A 110 -0.30 -9.01 20.26
C ARG A 110 -0.78 -7.60 20.58
N GLY A 111 -2.03 -7.25 20.27
CA GLY A 111 -2.64 -5.99 20.66
C GLY A 111 -1.94 -4.75 20.09
N TYR A 112 -1.46 -4.84 18.86
CA TYR A 112 -1.11 -3.65 18.07
C TYR A 112 -2.34 -2.78 17.83
#